data_AF-A0A843EWI1-F1
#
_entry.id   AF-A0A843EWI1-F1
#
_cell.length_a   1.000
_cell.length_b   1.000
_cell.length_c   1.000
_cell.angle_alpha   90.00
_cell.angle_beta   90.00
_cell.angle_gamma   90.00
#
_symmetry.space_group_name_H-M   'P 1'
#
loop_
_entity.id
_entity.type
_entity.pdbx_description
1 polymer ?
#
loop_
_entity_poly.entity_id
_entity_poly.type
_entity_poly.pdbx_seq_one_letter_code
_entity_poly.pdbx_strand_id
1 'polypeptide(L)'
;MILKPEVHHANDVTIKYLIDIMPEKLHHYLKLPGNFVRNYPTRLIRRNGSEREMDWLILVEPDNETLFEKILINVEFQSSYVGKDKIKTIADYRDYSKTYYGLPVLSVIVIMEGYELSEREYSRVSSDILKPTYIHMEWEEQIERLNNIQGKIINHQDLSDDESLDIVFLPMFAPKNKVKIVTEKIARLFHKDKSLTGILRSDIATALSIMIKKNFGISDKSKELLELMKPEVDNSRLREVVDFEVDYIRRSLEQELSEKNKELFKKNEELSKMDSELSKMDSELSKMDSELSKMDSELSKMDCELSRKDQEIELLKAKLQENGIK
;
A
#
# COMPACT_ATOMS: atom_id res chain seq x y z
N MET A 1 2.11 2.54 12.20
CA MET A 1 2.75 2.50 13.54
C MET A 1 1.67 2.69 14.58
N ILE A 2 1.39 1.69 15.43
CA ILE A 2 0.36 1.83 16.48
C ILE A 2 0.98 2.69 17.60
N LEU A 3 0.57 3.95 17.67
CA LEU A 3 1.04 4.91 18.67
C LEU A 3 0.62 4.44 20.07
N LYS A 4 1.58 4.24 20.97
CA LYS A 4 1.33 3.93 22.38
C LYS A 4 0.70 5.15 23.07
N PRO A 5 -0.34 4.97 23.91
CA PRO A 5 -1.16 6.05 24.46
C PRO A 5 -0.57 6.68 25.73
N GLU A 6 0.75 6.84 25.82
CA GLU A 6 1.39 7.51 26.96
C GLU A 6 1.72 8.96 26.58
N VAL A 7 0.86 9.89 27.01
CA VAL A 7 1.17 11.31 27.25
C VAL A 7 1.78 12.08 26.07
N HIS A 8 1.20 11.97 24.88
CA HIS A 8 1.47 12.95 23.81
C HIS A 8 0.34 13.97 23.77
N HIS A 9 0.68 15.26 23.89
CA HIS A 9 -0.28 16.34 23.75
C HIS A 9 -0.86 16.23 22.33
N ALA A 10 -2.17 16.40 22.16
CA ALA A 10 -2.82 16.14 20.86
C ALA A 10 -2.20 16.93 19.69
N ASN A 11 -1.60 18.10 19.97
CA ASN A 11 -0.84 18.86 18.99
C ASN A 11 0.40 18.09 18.49
N ASP A 12 1.18 17.48 19.40
CA ASP A 12 2.39 16.72 19.05
C ASP A 12 2.03 15.51 18.18
N VAL A 13 0.93 14.84 18.50
CA VAL A 13 0.41 13.72 17.69
C VAL A 13 0.02 14.20 16.30
N THR A 14 -0.73 15.31 16.21
CA THR A 14 -1.14 15.88 14.93
C THR A 14 0.06 16.31 14.09
N ILE A 15 1.05 16.98 14.68
CA ILE A 15 2.26 17.41 13.97
C ILE A 15 3.05 16.21 13.48
N LYS A 16 3.31 15.23 14.35
CA LYS A 16 4.05 14.01 13.97
C LYS A 16 3.36 13.29 12.83
N TYR A 17 2.03 13.20 12.89
CA TYR A 17 1.23 12.69 11.78
C TYR A 17 1.51 13.49 10.50
N LEU A 18 1.35 14.81 10.51
CA LEU A 18 1.57 15.67 9.33
C LEU A 18 3.01 15.58 8.78
N ILE A 19 4.03 15.49 9.64
CA ILE A 19 5.42 15.28 9.25
C ILE A 19 5.61 13.97 8.48
N ASP A 20 4.93 12.91 8.91
CA ASP A 20 5.06 11.59 8.29
C ASP A 20 4.35 11.53 6.93
N ILE A 21 3.21 12.20 6.78
CA ILE A 21 2.35 12.07 5.59
C ILE A 21 2.51 13.18 4.55
N MET A 22 2.87 14.40 4.96
CA MET A 22 3.01 15.55 4.05
C MET A 22 4.15 16.51 4.43
N PRO A 23 5.39 16.01 4.60
CA PRO A 23 6.51 16.81 5.10
C PRO A 23 6.89 17.98 4.17
N GLU A 24 6.83 17.79 2.85
CA GLU A 24 7.15 18.85 1.89
C GLU A 24 6.14 20.00 1.95
N LYS A 25 4.84 19.68 2.02
CA LYS A 25 3.78 20.68 2.18
C LYS A 25 3.91 21.42 3.50
N LEU A 26 4.22 20.70 4.58
CA LEU A 26 4.46 21.31 5.89
C LEU A 26 5.69 22.22 5.89
N HIS A 27 6.76 21.83 5.19
CA HIS A 27 7.97 22.66 5.02
C HIS A 27 7.63 23.97 4.31
N HIS A 28 6.85 23.90 3.23
CA HIS A 28 6.37 25.07 2.50
C HIS A 28 5.46 25.95 3.36
N TYR A 29 4.49 25.36 4.05
CA TYR A 29 3.53 26.07 4.90
C TYR A 29 4.21 26.85 6.03
N LEU A 30 5.24 26.27 6.64
CA LEU A 30 6.05 26.90 7.68
C LEU A 30 7.06 27.91 7.11
N LYS A 31 7.15 28.06 5.78
CA LYS A 31 8.06 28.96 5.08
C LYS A 31 9.52 28.72 5.49
N LEU A 32 9.89 27.44 5.64
CA LEU A 32 11.26 27.05 5.95
C LEU A 32 12.15 27.31 4.73
N PRO A 33 13.42 27.73 4.94
CA PRO A 33 14.31 28.08 3.83
C PRO A 33 14.74 26.85 3.02
N GLY A 34 15.05 27.07 1.74
CA GLY A 34 15.52 26.05 0.82
C GLY A 34 14.44 25.09 0.33
N ASN A 35 14.86 24.19 -0.55
CA ASN A 35 14.00 23.16 -1.13
C ASN A 35 14.02 21.90 -0.25
N PHE A 36 12.85 21.45 0.21
CA PHE A 36 12.72 20.19 0.93
C PHE A 36 13.25 19.02 0.09
N VAL A 37 14.05 18.14 0.71
CA VAL A 37 14.49 16.88 0.07
C VAL A 37 13.87 15.66 0.74
N ARG A 38 14.07 15.53 2.05
CA ARG A 38 13.59 14.38 2.84
C ARG A 38 13.69 14.62 4.33
N ASN A 39 12.91 13.85 5.08
CA ASN A 39 13.08 13.70 6.53
C ASN A 39 14.35 12.90 6.85
N TYR A 40 15.01 13.26 7.95
CA TYR A 40 16.14 12.56 8.55
C TYR A 40 15.71 11.89 9.86
N PRO A 41 16.44 10.84 10.32
CA PRO A 41 16.18 10.23 11.60
C PRO A 41 16.30 11.24 12.75
N THR A 42 15.27 11.29 13.59
CA THR A 42 15.16 12.21 14.73
C THR A 42 15.68 11.64 16.04
N ARG A 43 15.86 10.32 16.11
CA ARG A 43 16.34 9.61 17.31
C ARG A 43 17.83 9.83 17.53
N LEU A 44 18.17 10.31 18.72
CA LEU A 44 19.51 10.61 19.19
C LEU A 44 19.89 9.71 20.36
N ILE A 45 21.01 9.02 20.25
CA ILE A 45 21.60 8.26 21.35
C ILE A 45 22.85 9.01 21.82
N ARG A 46 22.79 9.55 23.05
CA ARG A 46 23.91 10.27 23.66
C ARG A 46 24.98 9.29 24.15
N ARG A 47 26.22 9.76 24.35
CA ARG A 47 27.36 8.95 24.84
C ARG A 47 27.11 8.27 26.19
N ASN A 48 26.22 8.81 27.02
CA ASN A 48 25.79 8.25 28.30
C ASN A 48 24.64 7.21 28.16
N GLY A 49 24.26 6.83 26.94
CA GLY A 49 23.19 5.88 26.65
C GLY A 49 21.78 6.46 26.71
N SER A 50 21.58 7.72 27.10
CA SER A 50 20.25 8.33 27.12
C SER A 50 19.75 8.63 25.71
N GLU A 51 18.48 8.36 25.47
CA GLU A 51 17.80 8.64 24.22
C GLU A 51 17.04 9.97 24.25
N ARG A 52 17.12 10.71 23.15
CA ARG A 52 16.31 11.89 22.88
C ARG A 52 15.74 11.78 21.47
N GLU A 53 14.57 12.37 21.24
CA GLU A 53 13.96 12.45 19.92
C GLU A 53 13.75 13.93 19.61
N MET A 54 14.21 14.37 18.43
CA MET A 54 13.84 15.68 17.86
C MET A 54 12.42 15.60 17.30
N ASP A 55 11.71 16.72 17.22
CA ASP A 55 10.38 16.70 16.58
C ASP A 55 10.51 16.47 15.08
N TRP A 56 11.41 17.20 14.42
CA TRP A 56 11.62 17.06 12.98
C TRP A 56 13.04 17.45 12.56
N LEU A 57 13.71 16.57 11.82
CA LEU A 57 14.98 16.86 11.17
C LEU A 57 14.82 16.69 9.66
N ILE A 58 15.21 17.70 8.89
CA ILE A 58 14.98 17.78 7.46
C ILE A 58 16.29 18.03 6.74
N LEU A 59 16.48 17.40 5.58
CA LEU A 59 17.49 17.83 4.61
C LEU A 59 16.89 18.76 3.58
N VAL A 60 17.55 19.89 3.35
CA VAL A 60 17.16 20.88 2.36
C VAL A 60 18.33 21.22 1.44
N GLU A 61 18.01 21.48 0.17
CA GLU A 61 18.96 21.95 -0.85
C GLU A 61 18.78 23.47 -1.04
N PRO A 62 19.81 24.19 -1.52
CA PRO A 62 19.71 25.61 -1.75
C PRO A 62 18.63 25.94 -2.81
N ASP A 63 17.92 27.04 -2.56
CA ASP A 63 16.98 27.66 -3.50
C ASP A 63 17.59 28.89 -4.18
N ASN A 64 18.79 29.32 -3.75
CA ASN A 64 19.49 30.54 -4.18
C ASN A 64 18.74 31.85 -3.90
N GLU A 65 17.72 31.80 -3.04
CA GLU A 65 16.94 32.96 -2.60
C GLU A 65 17.07 33.14 -1.09
N THR A 66 16.74 32.08 -0.34
CA THR A 66 16.78 32.04 1.12
C THR A 66 17.96 31.23 1.65
N LEU A 67 18.49 30.31 0.82
CA LEU A 67 19.54 29.38 1.18
C LEU A 67 20.50 29.14 0.01
N PHE A 68 21.81 29.22 0.28
CA PHE A 68 22.88 29.11 -0.73
C PHE A 68 23.74 27.85 -0.60
N GLU A 69 23.49 27.02 0.41
CA GLU A 69 24.18 25.75 0.60
C GLU A 69 23.23 24.68 1.13
N LYS A 70 23.61 23.42 0.98
CA LYS A 70 22.84 22.30 1.51
C LYS A 70 22.97 22.25 3.04
N ILE A 71 21.85 22.21 3.74
CA ILE A 71 21.82 22.18 5.22
C ILE A 71 20.82 21.15 5.75
N LEU A 72 20.92 20.87 7.04
CA LEU A 72 19.85 20.27 7.81
C LEU A 72 19.04 21.35 8.53
N ILE A 73 17.73 21.15 8.67
CA ILE A 73 16.87 21.97 9.53
C ILE A 73 16.32 21.09 10.64
N ASN A 74 16.63 21.43 11.88
CA ASN A 74 15.99 20.90 13.09
C ASN A 74 14.82 21.82 13.45
N VAL A 75 13.58 21.34 13.28
CA VAL A 75 12.37 22.06 13.68
C VAL A 75 11.86 21.48 14.98
N GLU A 76 11.65 22.34 15.97
CA GLU A 76 11.07 22.00 17.26
C GLU A 76 9.71 22.71 17.43
N PHE A 77 8.66 21.95 17.70
CA PHE A 77 7.32 22.47 17.92
C PHE A 77 7.05 22.61 19.40
N GLN A 78 6.55 23.77 19.83
CA GLN A 78 6.36 24.07 21.24
C GLN A 78 4.98 24.66 21.47
N SER A 79 4.27 24.11 22.45
CA SER A 79 2.95 24.60 22.83
C SER A 79 3.00 25.94 23.56
N SER A 80 4.16 26.31 24.13
CA SER A 80 4.35 27.51 24.94
C SER A 80 5.79 28.03 24.87
N TYR A 81 6.07 29.09 25.62
CA TYR A 81 7.38 29.74 25.67
C TYR A 81 8.53 28.75 25.97
N VAL A 82 9.64 28.95 25.26
CA VAL A 82 10.85 28.13 25.36
C VAL A 82 11.88 28.80 26.26
N GLY A 83 12.09 28.24 27.45
CA GLY A 83 13.12 28.69 28.38
C GLY A 83 14.55 28.35 27.94
N LYS A 84 15.54 28.96 28.61
CA LYS A 84 16.98 28.82 28.31
C LYS A 84 17.46 27.36 28.26
N ASP A 85 16.96 26.50 29.14
CA ASP A 85 17.36 25.07 29.18
C ASP A 85 16.90 24.29 27.95
N LYS A 86 15.70 24.61 27.45
CA LYS A 86 15.17 23.98 26.23
C LYS A 86 15.91 24.49 25.00
N ILE A 87 16.26 25.79 24.94
CA ILE A 87 17.13 26.33 23.90
C ILE A 87 18.48 25.61 23.88
N LYS A 88 19.10 25.39 25.06
CA LYS A 88 20.35 24.63 25.17
C LYS A 88 20.19 23.19 24.65
N THR A 89 19.06 22.56 24.96
CA THR A 89 18.76 21.20 24.46
C THR A 89 18.66 21.16 22.93
N ILE A 90 18.01 22.16 22.32
CA ILE A 90 17.90 22.28 20.85
C ILE A 90 19.30 22.51 20.23
N ALA A 91 20.14 23.32 20.88
CA ALA A 91 21.53 23.50 20.45
C ALA A 91 22.35 22.21 20.54
N ASP A 92 22.18 21.40 21.60
CA ASP A 92 22.82 20.08 21.69
C ASP A 92 22.42 19.17 20.51
N TYR A 93 21.14 19.19 20.10
CA TYR A 93 20.63 18.40 18.97
C TYR A 93 21.26 18.82 17.65
N ARG A 94 21.43 20.13 17.46
CA ARG A 94 22.13 20.71 16.32
C ARG A 94 23.58 20.25 16.25
N ASP A 95 24.30 20.36 17.35
CA ASP A 95 25.73 20.02 17.41
C ASP A 95 25.97 18.53 17.18
N TYR A 96 25.10 17.68 17.73
CA TYR A 96 25.09 16.26 17.43
C TYR A 96 24.87 16.01 15.93
N SER A 97 23.82 16.60 15.35
CA SER A 97 23.46 16.38 13.95
C SER A 97 24.55 16.87 12.99
N LYS A 98 25.16 18.02 13.30
CA LYS A 98 26.31 18.54 12.56
C LYS A 98 27.50 17.57 12.62
N THR A 99 27.81 17.06 13.80
CA THR A 99 28.92 16.12 13.99
C THR A 99 28.67 14.79 13.28
N TYR A 100 27.44 14.27 13.37
CA TYR A 100 27.10 12.96 12.85
C TYR A 100 26.91 12.94 11.33
N TYR A 101 26.25 13.97 10.78
CA TYR A 101 25.93 14.05 9.35
C TYR A 101 26.89 14.92 8.53
N GLY A 102 27.75 15.71 9.18
CA GLY A 102 28.74 16.54 8.50
C GLY A 102 28.16 17.72 7.71
N LEU A 103 26.92 18.13 8.00
CA LEU A 103 26.23 19.26 7.33
C LEU A 103 26.01 20.42 8.29
N PRO A 104 25.96 21.67 7.82
CA PRO A 104 25.46 22.78 8.61
C PRO A 104 24.01 22.50 9.04
N VAL A 105 23.65 22.94 10.24
CA VAL A 105 22.32 22.69 10.81
C VAL A 105 21.72 24.02 11.28
N LEU A 106 20.53 24.35 10.75
CA LEU A 106 19.69 25.44 11.21
C LEU A 106 18.66 24.91 12.20
N SER A 107 18.42 25.63 13.30
CA SER A 107 17.36 25.29 14.27
C SER A 107 16.20 26.28 14.19
N VAL A 108 14.98 25.77 14.04
CA VAL A 108 13.73 26.55 13.92
C VAL A 108 12.78 26.16 15.05
N ILE A 109 12.07 27.14 15.64
CA ILE A 109 11.14 26.90 16.74
C ILE A 109 9.74 27.40 16.35
N VAL A 110 8.77 26.50 16.28
CA VAL A 110 7.37 26.83 16.00
C VAL A 110 6.61 26.92 17.33
N ILE A 111 5.97 28.06 17.64
CA ILE A 111 5.27 28.27 18.92
C ILE A 111 3.77 28.40 18.68
N MET A 112 2.96 27.61 19.40
CA MET A 112 1.50 27.54 19.17
C MET A 112 0.65 28.48 20.02
N GLU A 113 1.02 28.75 21.27
CA GLU A 113 0.27 29.67 22.15
C GLU A 113 1.15 30.83 22.63
N GLY A 114 0.61 32.05 22.43
CA GLY A 114 0.87 33.26 23.20
C GLY A 114 2.30 33.81 23.18
N TYR A 115 2.50 34.96 22.54
CA TYR A 115 3.09 36.12 23.22
C TYR A 115 3.01 37.40 22.38
N GLU A 116 2.70 38.53 23.03
CA GLU A 116 2.95 39.87 22.52
C GLU A 116 4.48 40.11 22.49
N LEU A 117 5.01 40.40 21.30
CA LEU A 117 6.37 40.84 20.94
C LEU A 117 7.37 41.14 22.07
N SER A 118 8.55 40.53 21.99
CA SER A 118 9.82 41.26 22.16
C SER A 118 10.95 40.48 21.51
N GLU A 119 11.84 41.21 20.83
CA GLU A 119 12.97 40.74 20.01
C GLU A 119 13.66 39.49 20.57
N ARG A 120 13.96 38.54 19.69
CA ARG A 120 14.73 37.35 20.05
C ARG A 120 15.94 37.22 19.14
N GLU A 121 17.10 37.53 19.69
CA GLU A 121 18.41 37.35 19.07
C GLU A 121 19.33 36.72 20.11
N TYR A 122 19.90 35.53 19.88
CA TYR A 122 21.04 35.06 20.67
C TYR A 122 22.08 34.27 19.86
N SER A 123 23.21 34.97 19.68
CA SER A 123 24.58 34.64 19.28
C SER A 123 24.87 33.66 18.14
N ARG A 124 25.46 34.22 17.07
CA ARG A 124 26.49 33.54 16.27
C ARG A 124 27.68 33.22 17.18
N VAL A 125 28.00 31.94 17.32
CA VAL A 125 29.40 31.55 17.61
C VAL A 125 30.00 31.16 16.26
N SER A 126 31.25 31.55 16.04
CA SER A 126 31.88 31.91 14.76
C SER A 126 32.02 30.83 13.69
N SER A 127 31.20 29.79 13.69
CA SER A 127 31.04 28.76 12.64
C SER A 127 29.65 28.08 12.63
N ASP A 128 28.68 28.61 13.39
CA ASP A 128 27.48 27.87 13.83
C ASP A 128 26.24 28.79 13.89
N ILE A 129 25.30 28.63 12.95
CA ILE A 129 24.07 29.43 12.89
C ILE A 129 23.00 28.77 13.79
N LEU A 130 22.88 29.20 15.04
CA LEU A 130 21.60 29.12 15.77
C LEU A 130 20.84 30.42 15.46
N LYS A 131 19.89 30.39 14.53
CA LYS A 131 18.96 31.51 14.36
C LYS A 131 17.58 31.02 14.80
N PRO A 132 17.21 31.17 16.09
CA PRO A 132 15.89 30.77 16.52
C PRO A 132 14.86 31.61 15.78
N THR A 133 14.24 31.02 14.76
CA THR A 133 13.15 31.63 14.01
C THR A 133 11.86 31.23 14.70
N TYR A 134 11.08 32.22 15.12
CA TYR A 134 9.81 32.02 15.79
C TYR A 134 8.70 32.15 14.76
N ILE A 135 7.99 31.05 14.52
CA ILE A 135 6.79 31.05 13.67
C ILE A 135 5.60 31.07 14.62
N HIS A 136 4.94 32.22 14.70
CA HIS A 136 3.73 32.50 15.48
C HIS A 136 2.67 33.04 14.52
N MET A 137 1.40 32.67 14.74
CA MET A 137 0.27 33.10 13.93
C MET A 137 -0.67 33.95 14.78
N GLU A 138 -0.66 35.26 14.55
CA GLU A 138 -1.50 36.21 15.29
C GLU A 138 -2.99 35.96 15.05
N TRP A 139 -3.83 36.38 15.99
CA TRP A 139 -5.27 36.13 15.90
C TRP A 139 -5.91 36.79 14.67
N GLU A 140 -5.46 37.99 14.30
CA GLU A 140 -5.90 38.69 13.10
C GLU A 140 -5.59 37.89 11.83
N GLU A 141 -4.38 37.33 11.74
CA GLU A 141 -3.97 36.45 10.63
C GLU A 141 -4.83 35.17 10.60
N GLN A 142 -5.11 34.57 11.75
CA GLN A 142 -5.99 33.40 11.85
C GLN A 142 -7.40 33.71 11.31
N ILE A 143 -7.95 34.89 11.63
CA ILE A 143 -9.25 35.34 11.13
C ILE A 143 -9.22 35.57 9.62
N GLU A 144 -8.16 36.18 9.09
CA GLU A 144 -8.00 36.40 7.65
C GLU A 144 -7.97 35.07 6.89
N ARG A 145 -7.12 34.13 7.32
CA ARG A 145 -7.03 32.78 6.73
C ARG A 145 -8.36 32.03 6.80
N LEU A 146 -9.05 32.08 7.94
CA LEU A 146 -10.36 31.46 8.12
C LEU A 146 -11.42 32.06 7.18
N ASN A 147 -11.41 33.37 6.98
CA ASN A 147 -12.32 34.05 6.06
C ASN A 147 -12.00 33.73 4.60
N ASN A 148 -10.72 33.62 4.24
CA ASN A 148 -10.27 33.22 2.92
C ASN A 148 -10.75 31.80 2.57
N ILE A 149 -10.50 30.81 3.44
CA ILE A 149 -10.97 29.43 3.26
C ILE A 149 -12.49 29.39 3.13
N GLN A 150 -13.20 30.11 4.00
CA GLN A 150 -14.66 30.20 3.93
C GLN A 150 -15.12 30.76 2.58
N GLY A 151 -14.50 31.85 2.10
CA GLY A 151 -14.81 32.46 0.81
C GLY A 151 -14.61 31.48 -0.35
N LYS A 152 -13.47 30.79 -0.38
CA LYS A 152 -13.17 29.79 -1.41
C LYS A 152 -14.18 28.65 -1.45
N ILE A 153 -14.48 28.06 -0.29
CA ILE A 153 -15.43 26.94 -0.20
C ILE A 153 -16.84 27.38 -0.64
N ILE A 154 -17.30 28.57 -0.21
CA ILE A 154 -18.61 29.12 -0.62
C ILE A 154 -18.66 29.36 -2.13
N ASN A 155 -17.56 29.83 -2.71
CA ASN A 155 -17.47 30.13 -4.14
C ASN A 155 -17.03 28.92 -4.99
N HIS A 156 -16.97 27.71 -4.41
CA HIS A 156 -16.54 26.48 -5.07
C HIS A 156 -15.15 26.59 -5.73
N GLN A 157 -14.24 27.30 -5.08
CA GLN A 157 -12.83 27.41 -5.50
C GLN A 157 -11.97 26.38 -4.78
N ASP A 158 -10.94 25.91 -5.48
CA ASP A 158 -10.00 24.96 -4.92
C ASP A 158 -9.13 25.61 -3.83
N LEU A 159 -8.95 24.87 -2.73
CA LEU A 159 -8.00 25.21 -1.69
C LEU A 159 -6.58 24.87 -2.16
N SER A 160 -5.64 25.78 -1.91
CA SER A 160 -4.22 25.48 -2.04
C SER A 160 -3.78 24.48 -0.97
N ASP A 161 -2.56 23.96 -1.11
CA ASP A 161 -1.97 23.08 -0.09
C ASP A 161 -1.88 23.77 1.27
N ASP A 162 -1.54 25.07 1.30
CA ASP A 162 -1.48 25.85 2.54
C ASP A 162 -2.84 26.05 3.17
N GLU A 163 -3.85 26.37 2.37
CA GLU A 163 -5.23 26.56 2.85
C GLU A 163 -5.84 25.24 3.32
N SER A 164 -5.40 24.12 2.74
CA SER A 164 -5.76 22.78 3.18
C SER A 164 -5.14 22.47 4.54
N LEU A 165 -3.90 22.89 4.79
CA LEU A 165 -3.24 22.77 6.08
C LEU A 165 -3.84 23.71 7.14
N ASP A 166 -4.34 24.88 6.76
CA ASP A 166 -5.06 25.79 7.67
C ASP A 166 -6.31 25.14 8.29
N ILE A 167 -6.92 24.15 7.63
CA ILE A 167 -8.02 23.33 8.19
C ILE A 167 -7.59 22.60 9.46
N VAL A 168 -6.30 22.26 9.60
CA VAL A 168 -5.76 21.61 10.80
C VAL A 168 -5.15 22.64 11.74
N PHE A 169 -4.42 23.62 11.20
CA PHE A 169 -3.64 24.56 12.00
C PHE A 169 -4.51 25.64 12.66
N LEU A 170 -5.57 26.13 12.03
CA LEU A 170 -6.43 27.14 12.68
C LEU A 170 -7.05 26.62 14.00
N PRO A 171 -7.62 25.40 14.07
CA PRO A 171 -8.03 24.79 15.35
C PRO A 171 -6.88 24.54 16.35
N MET A 172 -5.64 24.48 15.89
CA MET A 172 -4.45 24.22 16.70
C MET A 172 -3.90 25.49 17.35
N PHE A 173 -3.85 26.60 16.61
CA PHE A 173 -3.34 27.92 17.02
C PHE A 173 -4.41 28.83 17.65
N ALA A 174 -5.69 28.47 17.56
CA ALA A 174 -6.78 29.29 18.09
C ALA A 174 -6.66 29.51 19.61
N PRO A 175 -6.84 30.76 20.10
CA PRO A 175 -6.82 31.07 21.53
C PRO A 175 -7.79 30.20 22.34
N LYS A 176 -7.47 29.88 23.59
CA LYS A 176 -8.27 28.98 24.45
C LYS A 176 -9.76 29.34 24.54
N ASN A 177 -10.09 30.62 24.56
CA ASN A 177 -11.47 31.12 24.60
C ASN A 177 -12.19 31.11 23.23
N LYS A 178 -11.46 30.87 22.13
CA LYS A 178 -11.97 30.81 20.75
C LYS A 178 -11.86 29.43 20.11
N VAL A 179 -11.03 28.54 20.67
CA VAL A 179 -10.67 27.25 20.07
C VAL A 179 -11.87 26.39 19.67
N LYS A 180 -12.92 26.31 20.51
CA LYS A 180 -14.14 25.56 20.20
C LYS A 180 -14.90 26.15 19.02
N ILE A 181 -15.01 27.49 18.95
CA ILE A 181 -15.71 28.20 17.87
C ILE A 181 -14.98 27.99 16.55
N VAL A 182 -13.65 28.15 16.54
CA VAL A 182 -12.82 27.95 15.34
C VAL A 182 -12.91 26.49 14.87
N THR A 183 -12.75 25.54 15.78
CA THR A 183 -12.80 24.10 15.46
C THR A 183 -14.13 23.68 14.85
N GLU A 184 -15.26 24.12 15.43
CA GLU A 184 -16.59 23.83 14.86
C GLU A 184 -16.76 24.45 13.47
N LYS A 185 -16.38 25.72 13.31
CA LYS A 185 -16.51 26.42 12.02
C LYS A 185 -15.70 25.71 10.94
N ILE A 186 -14.45 25.37 11.24
CA ILE A 186 -13.56 24.65 10.33
C ILE A 186 -14.09 23.26 9.98
N ALA A 187 -14.56 22.47 10.95
CA ALA A 187 -15.14 21.14 10.68
C ALA A 187 -16.33 21.21 9.72
N ARG A 188 -17.20 22.21 9.90
CA ARG A 188 -18.35 22.41 9.00
C ARG A 188 -17.93 22.92 7.62
N LEU A 189 -16.90 23.75 7.53
CA LEU A 189 -16.35 24.21 6.26
C LEU A 189 -15.72 23.04 5.49
N PHE A 190 -14.85 22.27 6.14
CA PHE A 190 -14.21 21.10 5.54
C PHE A 190 -15.23 20.07 5.03
N HIS A 191 -16.31 19.84 5.78
CA HIS A 191 -17.39 18.95 5.32
C HIS A 191 -18.05 19.45 4.02
N LYS A 192 -18.22 20.77 3.87
CA LYS A 192 -18.79 21.38 2.67
C LYS A 192 -17.81 21.51 1.51
N ASP A 193 -16.51 21.47 1.81
CA ASP A 193 -15.48 21.53 0.78
C ASP A 193 -15.54 20.29 -0.12
N LYS A 194 -15.59 20.54 -1.43
CA LYS A 194 -15.58 19.51 -2.47
C LYS A 194 -14.25 19.46 -3.23
N SER A 195 -13.35 20.42 -3.00
CA SER A 195 -12.07 20.51 -3.70
C SER A 195 -11.06 19.49 -3.19
N LEU A 196 -10.99 19.29 -1.87
CA LEU A 196 -10.15 18.25 -1.28
C LEU A 196 -10.74 16.87 -1.52
N THR A 197 -9.97 16.00 -2.18
CA THR A 197 -10.37 14.63 -2.50
C THR A 197 -9.29 13.59 -2.16
N GLY A 198 -9.66 12.32 -2.19
CA GLY A 198 -8.74 11.19 -2.07
C GLY A 198 -7.94 11.16 -0.76
N ILE A 199 -6.65 10.83 -0.87
CA ILE A 199 -5.74 10.65 0.26
C ILE A 199 -5.59 11.96 1.04
N LEU A 200 -5.40 13.10 0.36
CA LEU A 200 -5.23 14.39 1.02
C LEU A 200 -6.45 14.75 1.89
N ARG A 201 -7.68 14.51 1.40
CA ARG A 201 -8.89 14.71 2.22
C ARG A 201 -8.90 13.79 3.43
N SER A 202 -8.58 12.52 3.26
CA SER A 202 -8.54 11.53 4.35
C SER A 202 -7.54 11.93 5.44
N ASP A 203 -6.38 12.42 5.02
CA ASP A 203 -5.31 12.86 5.91
C ASP A 203 -5.68 14.11 6.69
N ILE A 204 -6.23 15.13 6.03
CA ILE A 204 -6.72 16.35 6.68
C ILE A 204 -7.88 16.02 7.63
N ALA A 205 -8.81 15.12 7.24
CA ALA A 205 -9.90 14.67 8.09
C ALA A 205 -9.38 13.96 9.36
N THR A 206 -8.33 13.15 9.23
CA THR A 206 -7.70 12.45 10.35
C THR A 206 -7.06 13.43 11.33
N ALA A 207 -6.26 14.37 10.82
CA ALA A 207 -5.63 15.40 11.63
C ALA A 207 -6.67 16.32 12.32
N LEU A 208 -7.70 16.75 11.60
CA LEU A 208 -8.80 17.55 12.15
C LEU A 208 -9.61 16.76 13.19
N SER A 209 -9.78 15.46 13.02
CA SER A 209 -10.45 14.60 14.02
C SER A 209 -9.70 14.55 15.35
N ILE A 210 -8.36 14.56 15.33
CA ILE A 210 -7.54 14.67 16.54
C ILE A 210 -7.80 16.03 17.21
N MET A 211 -7.89 17.10 16.42
CA MET A 211 -8.17 18.44 16.93
C MET A 211 -9.58 18.58 17.53
N ILE A 212 -10.60 17.99 16.90
CA ILE A 212 -11.96 17.95 17.43
C ILE A 212 -11.98 17.25 18.80
N LYS A 213 -11.34 16.08 18.92
CA LYS A 213 -11.25 15.33 20.19
C LYS A 213 -10.54 16.13 21.27
N LYS A 214 -9.44 16.81 20.94
CA LYS A 214 -8.72 17.70 21.87
C LYS A 214 -9.62 18.83 22.36
N ASN A 215 -10.27 19.53 21.44
CA ASN A 215 -10.93 20.81 21.73
C ASN A 215 -12.34 20.64 22.35
N PHE A 216 -13.00 19.51 22.08
CA PHE A 216 -14.35 19.20 22.60
C PHE A 216 -14.41 18.04 23.60
N GLY A 217 -13.33 17.27 23.77
CA GLY A 217 -13.29 16.11 24.65
C GLY A 217 -14.34 15.05 24.30
N ILE A 218 -14.81 14.34 25.32
CA ILE A 218 -15.94 13.39 25.20
C ILE A 218 -17.23 14.19 25.37
N SER A 219 -17.82 14.61 24.26
CA SER A 219 -19.10 15.34 24.25
C SER A 219 -19.94 14.97 23.02
N ASP A 220 -21.24 15.20 23.08
CA ASP A 220 -22.13 14.98 21.92
C ASP A 220 -21.73 15.87 20.74
N LYS A 221 -21.21 17.06 21.03
CA LYS A 221 -20.65 17.96 20.02
C LYS A 221 -19.44 17.36 19.32
N SER A 222 -18.53 16.73 20.07
CA SER A 222 -17.38 16.02 19.52
C SER A 222 -17.84 14.89 18.58
N LYS A 223 -18.84 14.09 18.99
CA LYS A 223 -19.43 13.04 18.15
C LYS A 223 -20.04 13.60 16.87
N GLU A 224 -20.87 14.64 16.98
CA GLU A 224 -21.49 15.33 15.84
C GLU A 224 -20.45 15.77 14.81
N LEU A 225 -19.38 16.44 15.25
CA LEU A 225 -18.34 16.95 14.34
C LEU A 225 -17.49 15.83 13.73
N LEU A 226 -17.24 14.75 14.47
CA LEU A 226 -16.49 13.58 13.95
C LEU A 226 -17.28 12.82 12.88
N GLU A 227 -18.61 12.79 12.94
CA GLU A 227 -19.43 12.22 11.87
C GLU A 227 -19.24 12.97 10.54
N LEU A 228 -19.03 14.28 10.59
CA LEU A 228 -18.76 15.09 9.39
C LEU A 228 -17.41 14.78 8.72
N MET A 229 -16.47 14.20 9.47
CA MET A 229 -15.12 13.85 9.00
C MET A 229 -15.06 12.49 8.31
N LYS A 230 -16.11 11.67 8.44
CA LYS A 230 -16.16 10.38 7.76
C LYS A 230 -16.17 10.62 6.24
N PRO A 231 -15.44 9.80 5.46
CA PRO A 231 -15.49 9.92 4.01
C PRO A 231 -16.93 9.75 3.55
N GLU A 232 -17.37 10.64 2.65
CA GLU A 232 -18.55 10.35 1.86
C GLU A 232 -18.24 9.09 1.06
N VAL A 233 -18.94 7.99 1.36
CA VAL A 233 -18.79 6.75 0.60
C VAL A 233 -19.40 7.00 -0.78
N ASP A 234 -18.55 7.35 -1.74
CA ASP A 234 -18.95 7.44 -3.13
C ASP A 234 -19.13 6.03 -3.70
N ASN A 235 -20.34 5.51 -3.54
CA ASN A 235 -20.75 4.20 -4.04
C ASN A 235 -20.62 4.06 -5.58
N SER A 236 -20.44 5.16 -6.33
CA SER A 236 -20.27 5.10 -7.78
C SER A 236 -18.86 4.63 -8.17
N ARG A 237 -17.82 5.16 -7.52
CA ARG A 237 -16.43 4.71 -7.71
C ARG A 237 -16.20 3.27 -7.25
N LEU A 238 -16.89 2.85 -6.19
CA LEU A 238 -16.87 1.45 -5.75
C LEU A 238 -17.45 0.52 -6.82
N ARG A 239 -18.50 0.92 -7.54
CA ARG A 239 -19.05 0.13 -8.65
C ARG A 239 -18.07 0.04 -9.81
N GLU A 240 -17.44 1.14 -10.22
CA GLU A 240 -16.46 1.11 -11.32
C GLU A 240 -15.26 0.20 -11.05
N VAL A 241 -14.73 0.24 -9.82
CA VAL A 241 -13.61 -0.65 -9.42
C VAL A 241 -14.07 -2.11 -9.38
N VAL A 242 -15.25 -2.38 -8.79
CA VAL A 242 -15.79 -3.74 -8.73
C VAL A 242 -16.08 -4.28 -10.13
N ASP A 243 -16.67 -3.48 -11.03
CA ASP A 243 -16.97 -3.88 -12.40
C ASP A 243 -15.68 -4.19 -13.17
N PHE A 244 -14.62 -3.41 -12.97
CA PHE A 244 -13.30 -3.69 -13.57
C PHE A 244 -12.69 -4.99 -13.05
N GLU A 245 -12.71 -5.22 -11.74
CA GLU A 245 -12.17 -6.44 -11.12
C GLU A 245 -12.94 -7.69 -11.58
N VAL A 246 -14.27 -7.59 -11.67
CA VAL A 246 -15.15 -8.66 -12.15
C VAL A 246 -14.87 -8.97 -13.61
N ASP A 247 -14.73 -7.96 -14.47
CA ASP A 247 -14.41 -8.17 -15.89
C ASP A 247 -13.01 -8.76 -16.09
N TYR A 248 -12.03 -8.36 -15.28
CA TYR A 248 -10.68 -8.93 -15.30
C TYR A 248 -10.71 -10.42 -14.93
N ILE A 249 -11.36 -10.77 -13.81
CA ILE A 249 -11.51 -12.16 -13.37
C ILE A 249 -12.25 -12.98 -14.43
N ARG A 250 -13.32 -12.44 -15.01
CA ARG A 250 -14.10 -13.12 -16.06
C ARG A 250 -13.24 -13.46 -17.27
N ARG A 251 -12.45 -12.50 -17.77
CA ARG A 251 -11.54 -12.72 -18.91
C ARG A 251 -10.48 -13.77 -18.60
N SER A 252 -9.93 -13.75 -17.39
CA SER A 252 -8.96 -14.77 -16.95
C SER A 252 -9.57 -16.17 -16.93
N LEU A 253 -10.79 -16.32 -16.39
CA LEU A 253 -11.48 -17.61 -16.39
C LEU A 253 -11.85 -18.08 -17.80
N GLU A 254 -12.30 -17.18 -18.68
CA GLU A 254 -12.61 -17.52 -20.08
C GLU A 254 -11.38 -18.08 -20.82
N GLN A 255 -10.20 -17.50 -20.56
CA GLN A 255 -8.95 -17.98 -21.14
C GLN A 255 -8.57 -19.37 -20.61
N GLU A 256 -8.61 -19.57 -19.29
CA GLU A 256 -8.29 -20.85 -18.67
C GLU A 256 -9.24 -21.96 -19.16
N LEU A 257 -10.52 -21.65 -19.28
CA LEU A 257 -11.54 -22.57 -19.78
C LEU A 257 -11.34 -22.90 -21.27
N SER A 258 -10.88 -21.93 -22.08
CA SER A 258 -10.49 -22.17 -23.47
C SER A 258 -9.31 -23.13 -23.59
N GLU A 259 -8.29 -22.96 -22.74
CA GLU A 259 -7.11 -23.84 -22.72
C GLU A 259 -7.48 -25.26 -22.30
N LYS A 260 -8.33 -25.41 -21.27
CA LYS A 260 -8.84 -26.72 -20.83
C LYS A 260 -9.66 -27.42 -21.91
N ASN A 261 -10.48 -26.68 -22.64
CA ASN A 261 -11.24 -27.25 -23.77
C ASN A 261 -10.32 -27.75 -24.90
N LYS A 262 -9.23 -27.04 -25.20
CA LYS A 262 -8.23 -27.52 -26.18
C LYS A 262 -7.53 -28.79 -25.72
N GLU A 263 -7.21 -28.88 -24.43
CA GLU A 263 -6.62 -30.09 -23.83
C GLU A 263 -7.57 -31.29 -23.93
N LEU A 264 -8.86 -31.08 -23.62
CA LEU A 264 -9.90 -32.11 -23.71
C LEU A 264 -10.10 -32.57 -25.16
N PHE A 265 -10.12 -31.65 -26.12
CA PHE A 265 -10.23 -31.99 -27.54
C PHE A 265 -9.07 -32.89 -28.01
N LYS A 266 -7.83 -32.57 -27.61
CA LYS A 266 -6.66 -33.41 -27.93
C LYS A 266 -6.77 -34.81 -27.33
N LYS A 267 -7.21 -34.92 -26.07
CA LYS A 267 -7.43 -36.24 -25.44
C LYS A 267 -8.49 -37.06 -26.15
N ASN A 268 -9.56 -36.43 -26.63
CA ASN A 268 -10.58 -37.12 -27.43
C ASN A 268 -10.04 -37.62 -28.76
N GLU A 269 -9.18 -36.85 -29.44
CA GLU A 269 -8.50 -37.32 -30.66
C GLU A 269 -7.56 -38.52 -30.38
N GLU A 270 -6.84 -38.50 -29.26
CA GLU A 270 -5.99 -39.62 -28.84
C GLU A 270 -6.81 -40.88 -28.55
N LEU A 271 -7.93 -40.76 -27.83
CA LEU A 271 -8.85 -41.87 -27.58
C LEU A 271 -9.41 -42.46 -28.88
N SER A 272 -9.83 -41.61 -29.83
CA SER A 272 -10.36 -42.07 -31.12
C SER A 272 -9.31 -42.82 -31.95
N LYS A 273 -8.03 -42.44 -31.85
CA LYS A 273 -6.93 -43.19 -32.48
C LYS A 273 -6.73 -44.55 -31.83
N MET A 274 -6.73 -44.63 -30.50
CA MET A 274 -6.63 -45.90 -29.78
C MET A 274 -7.78 -46.85 -30.12
N ASP A 275 -9.02 -46.36 -30.19
CA ASP A 275 -10.18 -47.17 -30.59
C ASP A 275 -10.02 -47.75 -32.02
N SER A 276 -9.46 -46.95 -32.93
CA SER A 276 -9.17 -47.37 -34.31
C SER A 276 -8.07 -48.43 -34.38
N GLU A 277 -7.05 -48.35 -33.52
CA GLU A 277 -5.99 -49.35 -33.42
C GLU A 277 -6.49 -50.66 -32.81
N LEU A 278 -7.32 -50.60 -31.75
CA LEU A 278 -7.97 -51.76 -31.15
C LEU A 278 -8.83 -52.50 -32.19
N SER A 279 -9.64 -51.77 -32.96
CA SER A 279 -10.48 -52.36 -34.01
C SER A 279 -9.68 -53.09 -35.10
N LYS A 280 -8.46 -52.62 -35.41
CA LYS A 280 -7.54 -53.30 -36.34
C LYS A 280 -6.99 -54.58 -35.74
N MET A 281 -6.54 -54.54 -34.48
CA MET A 281 -6.06 -55.74 -33.79
C MET A 281 -7.13 -56.82 -33.67
N ASP A 282 -8.38 -56.46 -33.37
CA ASP A 282 -9.51 -57.41 -33.34
C ASP A 282 -9.74 -58.07 -34.71
N SER A 283 -9.59 -57.29 -35.78
CA SER A 283 -9.70 -57.80 -37.16
C SER A 283 -8.56 -58.75 -37.52
N GLU A 284 -7.34 -58.51 -37.04
CA GLU A 284 -6.18 -59.39 -37.22
C GLU A 284 -6.31 -60.69 -36.43
N LEU A 285 -6.76 -60.62 -35.18
CA LEU A 285 -7.05 -61.79 -34.34
C LEU A 285 -8.09 -62.70 -35.00
N SER A 286 -9.18 -62.11 -35.51
CA SER A 286 -10.24 -62.86 -36.20
C SER A 286 -9.74 -63.60 -37.45
N LYS A 287 -8.75 -63.04 -38.16
CA LYS A 287 -8.10 -63.69 -39.31
C LYS A 287 -7.24 -64.87 -38.86
N MET A 288 -6.43 -64.68 -37.81
CA MET A 288 -5.61 -65.76 -37.24
C MET A 288 -6.48 -66.93 -36.76
N ASP A 289 -7.59 -66.66 -36.08
CA ASP A 289 -8.55 -67.70 -35.65
C ASP A 289 -9.12 -68.50 -36.85
N SER A 290 -9.40 -67.80 -37.94
CA SER A 290 -9.87 -68.41 -39.18
C SER A 290 -8.80 -69.28 -39.85
N GLU A 291 -7.53 -68.88 -39.80
CA GLU A 291 -6.40 -69.65 -40.33
C GLU A 291 -6.12 -70.90 -39.47
N LEU A 292 -6.15 -70.77 -38.14
CA LEU A 292 -6.03 -71.89 -37.21
C LEU A 292 -7.12 -72.94 -37.45
N SER A 293 -8.38 -72.50 -37.60
CA SER A 293 -9.50 -73.41 -37.88
C SER A 293 -9.34 -74.19 -39.20
N LYS A 294 -8.70 -73.58 -40.21
CA LYS A 294 -8.38 -74.27 -41.48
C LYS A 294 -7.29 -75.31 -41.29
N MET A 295 -6.22 -74.97 -40.57
CA MET A 295 -5.13 -75.92 -40.26
C MET A 295 -5.66 -77.12 -39.46
N ASP A 296 -6.52 -76.91 -38.48
CA ASP A 296 -7.18 -77.99 -37.72
C ASP A 296 -7.99 -78.93 -38.62
N SER A 297 -8.70 -78.34 -39.59
CA SER A 297 -9.47 -79.10 -40.58
C SER A 297 -8.58 -79.92 -41.53
N GLU A 298 -7.42 -79.38 -41.93
CA GLU A 298 -6.44 -80.08 -42.76
C GLU A 298 -5.75 -81.22 -42.00
N LEU A 299 -5.36 -80.98 -40.74
CA LEU A 299 -4.82 -82.01 -39.84
C LEU A 299 -5.81 -83.17 -39.67
N SER A 300 -7.08 -82.86 -39.41
CA SER A 300 -8.15 -83.88 -39.28
C SER A 300 -8.32 -84.74 -40.53
N LYS A 301 -8.14 -84.16 -41.73
CA LYS A 301 -8.18 -84.90 -42.99
C LYS A 301 -6.97 -85.83 -43.13
N MET A 302 -5.77 -85.34 -42.81
CA MET A 302 -4.56 -86.16 -42.83
C MET A 302 -4.66 -87.34 -41.86
N ASP A 303 -5.21 -87.15 -40.66
CA ASP A 303 -5.43 -88.22 -39.69
C ASP A 303 -6.38 -89.31 -40.23
N CYS A 304 -7.43 -88.91 -40.93
CA CYS A 304 -8.35 -89.83 -41.60
C CYS A 304 -7.69 -90.59 -42.76
N GLU A 305 -6.83 -89.93 -43.55
CA GLU A 305 -6.06 -90.58 -44.61
C GLU A 305 -5.04 -91.59 -44.06
N LEU A 306 -4.31 -91.22 -43.01
CA LEU A 306 -3.40 -92.12 -42.29
C LEU A 306 -4.16 -93.34 -41.74
N SER A 307 -5.29 -93.13 -41.08
CA SER A 307 -6.12 -94.23 -40.57
C SER A 307 -6.58 -95.19 -41.67
N ARG A 308 -6.92 -94.68 -42.86
CA ARG A 308 -7.27 -95.53 -44.02
C ARG A 308 -6.06 -96.31 -44.54
N LYS A 309 -4.88 -95.67 -44.59
CA LYS A 309 -3.64 -96.34 -45.00
C LYS A 309 -3.25 -97.44 -44.03
N ASP A 310 -3.41 -97.22 -42.73
CA ASP A 310 -3.18 -98.25 -41.71
C ASP A 310 -4.13 -99.44 -41.91
N GLN A 311 -5.42 -99.21 -42.17
CA GLN A 311 -6.38 -100.27 -42.49
C GLN A 311 -6.00 -101.04 -43.77
N GLU A 312 -5.56 -100.34 -44.82
CA GLU A 312 -5.09 -100.95 -46.07
C GLU A 312 -3.86 -101.85 -45.83
N ILE A 313 -2.90 -101.39 -45.03
CA ILE A 313 -1.71 -102.15 -44.62
C ILE A 313 -2.12 -103.41 -43.85
N GLU A 314 -3.04 -103.31 -42.88
CA GLU A 314 -3.53 -104.47 -42.13
C GLU A 314 -4.24 -105.51 -43.03
N LEU A 315 -5.04 -105.05 -44.00
CA LEU A 315 -5.66 -105.93 -44.99
C LEU A 315 -4.63 -106.63 -45.89
N LEU A 316 -3.59 -105.92 -46.32
CA LEU A 316 -2.49 -106.49 -47.10
C LEU A 316 -1.69 -107.52 -46.30
N LYS A 317 -1.40 -107.24 -45.01
CA LYS A 317 -0.77 -108.18 -44.08
C LYS A 317 -1.61 -109.46 -43.94
N ALA A 318 -2.92 -109.34 -43.77
CA ALA A 318 -3.83 -110.48 -43.68
C ALA A 318 -3.82 -111.33 -44.97
N LYS A 319 -3.87 -110.70 -46.15
CA LYS A 319 -3.78 -111.40 -47.44
C LYS A 319 -2.44 -112.09 -47.67
N LEU A 320 -1.32 -111.50 -47.21
CA LEU A 320 0.00 -112.15 -47.27
C LEU A 320 0.05 -113.41 -46.39
N GLN A 321 -0.59 -113.38 -45.22
CA GLN A 321 -0.72 -114.56 -44.36
C GLN A 321 -1.60 -115.66 -44.99
N GLU A 322 -2.67 -115.27 -45.69
CA GLU A 322 -3.59 -116.21 -46.35
C GLU A 322 -2.98 -116.88 -47.60
N ASN A 323 -2.18 -116.14 -48.39
CA ASN A 323 -1.54 -116.64 -49.61
C ASN A 323 -0.26 -117.48 -49.37
N GLY A 324 0.03 -117.86 -48.13
CA GLY A 324 1.01 -118.92 -47.84
C GLY A 324 2.46 -118.64 -48.24
N ILE A 325 2.92 -117.39 -48.15
CA ILE A 325 4.35 -117.10 -48.11
C ILE A 325 4.71 -116.83 -46.66
N LYS A 326 5.18 -117.88 -45.98
CA LYS A 326 5.92 -117.76 -44.72
C LYS A 326 7.32 -117.21 -44.99
#